data_AF-A0A067W776-F1
#
_entry.id   AF-A0A067W776-F1
#
_cell.length_a   1.000
_cell.length_b   1.000
_cell.length_c   1.000
_cell.angle_alpha   90.00
_cell.angle_beta   90.00
_cell.angle_gamma   90.00
#
_symmetry.space_group_name_H-M   'P 1'
#
loop_
_entity.id
_entity.type
_entity.pdbx_description
1 polymer ?
#
loop_
_entity_poly.entity_id
_entity_poly.type
_entity_poly.pdbx_seq_one_letter_code
_entity_poly.pdbx_strand_id
1 'polypeptide(L)'
;MFIQSFLFFILGVAATSWLLVIFSPLIWRKALHFAQKVVSAQIPLSLNEIQANYDFLRAQHAVELAHNEQKYEALQKKYAQQKIQLSQTIEQLYRLRFPTQNTSYSSYEKESIATKNENSAFTTNTFIMEIKTMREKIAYYQQHLQEIQTDKLDATSNHKLLDELREETKELAATLAAQIALQEGEDSPINTLIQNSQSKEDLASRIRKKITCKKNTSLT
;
A
#
# COMPACT_ATOMS: atom_id res chain seq x y z
N MET A 1 20.84 -40.17 61.92
CA MET A 1 21.20 -40.22 60.48
C MET A 1 20.53 -39.12 59.66
N PHE A 2 19.22 -38.87 59.80
CA PHE A 2 18.50 -37.85 59.01
C PHE A 2 19.00 -36.40 59.18
N ILE A 3 19.34 -35.97 60.41
CA ILE A 3 19.84 -34.61 60.68
C ILE A 3 21.14 -34.32 59.90
N GLN A 4 22.03 -35.31 59.79
CA GLN A 4 23.30 -35.16 59.10
C GLN A 4 23.10 -34.99 57.60
N SER A 5 22.24 -35.83 56.99
CA SER A 5 21.86 -35.70 55.57
C SER A 5 21.20 -34.36 55.27
N PHE A 6 20.35 -33.86 56.18
CA PHE A 6 19.69 -32.57 56.03
C PHE A 6 20.68 -31.39 56.07
N LEU A 7 21.70 -31.47 56.95
CA LEU A 7 22.74 -30.44 57.04
C LEU A 7 23.60 -30.37 55.77
N PHE A 8 23.99 -31.52 55.21
CA PHE A 8 24.70 -31.58 53.92
C PHE A 8 23.86 -31.09 52.75
N PHE A 9 22.54 -31.34 52.78
CA PHE A 9 21.63 -30.84 51.75
C PHE A 9 21.57 -29.30 51.73
N ILE A 10 21.38 -28.67 52.90
CA ILE A 10 21.38 -27.21 53.00
C ILE A 10 22.73 -26.63 52.57
N LEU A 11 23.83 -27.26 53.00
CA LEU A 11 25.17 -26.83 52.63
C LEU A 11 25.40 -26.91 51.12
N GLY A 12 24.90 -27.96 50.46
CA GLY A 12 24.96 -28.11 49.01
C GLY A 12 24.18 -27.02 48.28
N VAL A 13 22.93 -26.77 48.69
CA VAL A 13 22.09 -25.71 48.09
C VAL A 13 22.73 -24.33 48.28
N ALA A 14 23.25 -24.05 49.48
CA ALA A 14 23.95 -22.80 49.78
C ALA A 14 25.22 -22.65 48.91
N ALA A 15 26.01 -23.71 48.77
CA ALA A 15 27.22 -23.70 47.95
C ALA A 15 26.93 -23.50 46.47
N THR A 16 25.94 -24.20 45.90
CA THR A 16 25.55 -24.04 44.49
C THR A 16 24.96 -22.66 44.21
N SER A 17 24.11 -22.15 45.11
CA SER A 17 23.57 -20.79 45.00
C SER A 17 24.68 -19.73 44.99
N TRP A 18 25.65 -19.87 45.90
CA TRP A 18 26.80 -18.97 45.96
C TRP A 18 27.65 -19.05 44.69
N LEU A 19 27.90 -20.25 44.17
CA LEU A 19 28.59 -20.44 42.89
C LEU A 19 27.84 -19.77 41.74
N LEU A 20 26.52 -19.95 41.66
CA LEU A 20 25.69 -19.40 40.60
C LEU A 20 25.75 -17.86 40.56
N VAL A 21 25.75 -17.21 41.73
CA VAL A 21 25.89 -15.75 41.84
C VAL A 21 27.25 -15.28 41.33
N ILE A 22 28.32 -16.03 41.62
CA ILE A 22 29.68 -15.71 41.14
C ILE A 22 29.80 -15.94 39.62
N PHE A 23 29.19 -16.99 39.07
CA PHE A 23 29.27 -17.32 37.65
C PHE A 23 28.32 -16.50 36.76
N SER A 24 27.21 -16.00 37.30
CA SER A 24 26.23 -15.16 36.60
C SER A 24 26.87 -13.99 35.81
N PRO A 25 27.73 -13.14 36.40
CA PRO A 25 28.36 -12.04 35.65
C PRO A 25 29.36 -12.52 34.58
N LEU A 26 29.99 -13.69 34.74
CA LEU A 26 30.91 -14.23 33.74
C LEU A 26 30.17 -14.66 32.47
N ILE A 27 29.03 -15.31 32.63
CA ILE A 27 28.22 -15.81 31.52
C ILE A 27 27.55 -14.63 30.80
N TRP A 28 27.08 -13.63 31.56
CA TRP A 28 26.49 -12.41 31.00
C TRP A 28 27.47 -11.58 30.16
N ARG A 29 28.72 -11.42 30.63
CA ARG A 29 29.76 -10.71 29.87
C ARG A 29 30.08 -11.38 28.54
N LYS A 30 30.12 -12.72 28.52
CA LYS A 30 30.32 -13.47 27.26
C LYS A 30 29.13 -13.32 26.30
N ALA A 31 27.90 -13.43 26.79
CA ALA A 31 26.71 -13.29 25.97
C ALA A 31 26.58 -11.87 25.36
N LEU A 32 26.86 -10.84 26.16
CA LEU A 32 26.84 -9.44 25.71
C LEU A 32 27.90 -9.16 24.62
N HIS A 33 29.08 -9.75 24.71
CA HIS A 33 30.12 -9.55 23.70
C HIS A 33 29.70 -10.11 22.32
N PHE A 34 29.03 -11.26 22.29
CA PHE A 34 28.48 -11.80 21.04
C PHE A 34 27.34 -10.94 20.50
N ALA A 35 26.45 -10.44 21.37
CA ALA A 35 25.39 -9.50 20.96
C ALA A 35 25.97 -8.19 20.40
N GLN A 36 27.00 -7.63 21.04
CA GLN A 36 27.69 -6.43 20.57
C GLN A 36 28.31 -6.64 19.20
N LYS A 37 28.96 -7.77 18.93
CA LYS A 37 29.55 -8.03 17.61
C LYS A 37 28.51 -8.09 16.48
N VAL A 38 27.32 -8.62 16.76
CA VAL A 38 26.22 -8.72 15.80
C VAL A 38 25.55 -7.36 15.59
N VAL A 39 25.33 -6.62 16.67
CA VAL A 39 24.69 -5.30 16.64
C VAL A 39 25.61 -4.24 16.03
N SER A 40 26.91 -4.26 16.33
CA SER A 40 27.90 -3.38 15.72
C SER A 40 28.13 -3.62 14.23
N ALA A 41 27.73 -4.79 13.69
CA ALA A 41 27.75 -5.05 12.26
C ALA A 41 26.48 -4.57 11.54
N GLN A 42 25.40 -4.32 12.27
CA GLN A 42 24.10 -3.92 11.72
C GLN A 42 23.78 -2.44 11.95
N ILE A 43 24.36 -1.82 12.97
CA ILE A 43 24.24 -0.39 13.23
C ILE A 43 25.35 0.33 12.44
N PRO A 44 25.03 1.30 11.56
CA PRO A 44 26.04 2.10 10.88
C PRO A 44 26.76 2.97 11.92
N LEU A 45 28.00 2.62 12.25
CA LEU A 45 28.80 3.33 13.26
C LEU A 45 29.57 4.53 12.66
N SER A 46 29.54 4.70 11.33
CA SER A 46 30.25 5.75 10.61
C SER A 46 29.29 6.76 9.95
N LEU A 47 29.55 8.06 10.16
CA LEU A 47 28.80 9.15 9.54
C LEU A 47 28.83 9.10 8.01
N ASN A 48 29.94 8.62 7.43
CA ASN A 48 30.09 8.48 5.99
C ASN A 48 29.22 7.36 5.41
N GLU A 49 29.03 6.26 6.14
CA GLU A 49 28.14 5.18 5.72
C GLU A 49 26.68 5.60 5.78
N ILE A 50 26.30 6.40 6.78
CA ILE A 50 24.96 6.99 6.88
C ILE A 50 24.70 7.91 5.69
N GLN A 51 25.67 8.76 5.35
CA GLN A 51 25.55 9.67 4.22
C GLN A 51 25.49 8.90 2.88
N ALA A 52 26.32 7.87 2.71
CA ALA A 52 26.28 7.03 1.52
C ALA A 52 24.93 6.31 1.37
N ASN A 53 24.35 5.81 2.47
CA ASN A 53 23.02 5.20 2.44
C ASN A 53 21.93 6.23 2.09
N TYR A 54 22.05 7.45 2.61
CA TYR A 54 21.13 8.55 2.27
C TYR A 54 21.21 8.92 0.79
N ASP A 55 22.43 9.05 0.26
CA ASP A 55 22.66 9.32 -1.16
C ASP A 55 22.16 8.17 -2.05
N PHE A 56 22.31 6.92 -1.60
CA PHE A 56 21.74 5.75 -2.26
C PHE A 56 20.21 5.80 -2.30
N LEU A 57 19.55 6.09 -1.16
CA LEU A 57 18.09 6.24 -1.10
C LEU A 57 17.62 7.37 -2.03
N ARG A 58 18.34 8.49 -2.07
CA ARG A 58 18.03 9.61 -2.96
C ARG A 58 18.14 9.22 -4.43
N ALA A 59 19.18 8.47 -4.78
CA ALA A 59 19.36 7.95 -6.14
C ALA A 59 18.25 6.96 -6.53
N GLN A 60 17.90 6.03 -5.63
CA GLN A 60 16.82 5.07 -5.84
C GLN A 60 15.50 5.80 -6.11
N HIS A 61 15.16 6.79 -5.29
CA HIS A 61 13.93 7.56 -5.44
C HIS A 61 13.89 8.35 -6.77
N ALA A 62 15.02 8.90 -7.21
CA ALA A 62 15.14 9.59 -8.48
C ALA A 62 14.94 8.65 -9.67
N VAL A 63 15.51 7.44 -9.62
CA VAL A 63 15.34 6.41 -10.65
C VAL A 63 13.89 5.95 -10.72
N GLU A 64 13.26 5.72 -9.57
CA GLU A 64 11.88 5.26 -9.50
C GLU A 64 10.89 6.33 -10.02
N LEU A 65 11.16 7.60 -9.75
CA LEU A 65 10.41 8.73 -10.32
C LEU A 65 10.55 8.76 -11.85
N ALA A 66 11.77 8.72 -12.37
CA ALA A 66 12.03 8.74 -13.81
C ALA A 66 11.38 7.55 -14.54
N HIS A 67 11.43 6.36 -13.94
CA HIS A 67 10.78 5.16 -14.50
C HIS A 67 9.26 5.30 -14.53
N ASN A 68 8.65 5.86 -13.49
CA ASN A 68 7.21 6.09 -13.45
C ASN A 68 6.78 7.17 -14.46
N GLU A 69 7.55 8.24 -14.60
CA GLU A 69 7.31 9.27 -15.62
C GLU A 69 7.39 8.69 -17.04
N GLN A 70 8.39 7.86 -17.33
CA GLN A 70 8.51 7.19 -18.63
C GLN A 70 7.30 6.28 -18.92
N LYS A 71 6.81 5.54 -17.92
CA LYS A 71 5.58 4.73 -18.06
C LYS A 71 4.40 5.62 -18.38
N TYR A 72 4.24 6.74 -17.67
CA TYR A 72 3.13 7.67 -17.91
C TYR A 72 3.17 8.24 -19.33
N GLU A 73 4.33 8.70 -19.79
CA GLU A 73 4.55 9.19 -21.15
C GLU A 73 4.24 8.12 -22.21
N ALA A 74 4.63 6.87 -21.98
CA ALA A 74 4.32 5.76 -22.88
C ALA A 74 2.80 5.48 -22.95
N LEU A 75 2.10 5.51 -21.81
CA LEU A 75 0.64 5.39 -21.78
C LEU A 75 -0.03 6.56 -22.49
N GLN A 76 0.44 7.79 -22.27
CA GLN A 76 -0.10 8.99 -22.88
C GLN A 76 0.05 8.95 -24.41
N LYS A 77 1.20 8.51 -24.92
CA LYS A 77 1.43 8.32 -26.36
C LYS A 77 0.50 7.27 -26.94
N LYS A 78 0.31 6.12 -26.28
CA LYS A 78 -0.64 5.10 -26.70
C LYS A 78 -2.08 5.64 -26.75
N TYR A 79 -2.48 6.39 -25.74
CA TYR A 79 -3.80 7.02 -25.68
C TYR A 79 -4.00 8.05 -26.81
N ALA A 80 -3.00 8.90 -27.06
CA ALA A 80 -3.03 9.85 -28.17
C ALA A 80 -3.15 9.14 -29.53
N GLN A 81 -2.42 8.05 -29.73
CA GLN A 81 -2.53 7.21 -30.94
C GLN A 81 -3.93 6.62 -31.09
N GLN A 82 -4.51 6.05 -30.03
CA GLN A 82 -5.87 5.51 -30.04
C GLN A 82 -6.90 6.59 -30.38
N LYS A 83 -6.75 7.80 -29.81
CA LYS A 83 -7.63 8.93 -30.11
C LYS A 83 -7.54 9.35 -31.59
N ILE A 84 -6.35 9.37 -32.16
CA ILE A 84 -6.16 9.67 -33.59
C ILE A 84 -6.83 8.59 -34.46
N GLN A 85 -6.62 7.30 -34.14
CA GLN A 85 -7.24 6.19 -34.88
C GLN A 85 -8.77 6.23 -34.79
N LEU A 86 -9.33 6.55 -33.62
CA LEU A 86 -10.77 6.75 -33.45
C LEU A 86 -11.26 7.93 -34.28
N SER A 87 -10.55 9.06 -34.27
CA SER A 87 -10.91 10.22 -35.08
C SER A 87 -10.91 9.89 -36.57
N GLN A 88 -9.89 9.17 -37.06
CA GLN A 88 -9.82 8.71 -38.44
C GLN A 88 -10.96 7.74 -38.80
N THR A 89 -11.27 6.80 -37.90
CA THR A 89 -12.38 5.86 -38.07
C THR A 89 -13.72 6.59 -38.10
N ILE A 90 -13.92 7.56 -37.22
CA ILE A 90 -15.11 8.42 -37.20
C ILE A 90 -15.22 9.20 -38.51
N GLU A 91 -14.13 9.80 -39.00
CA GLU A 91 -14.12 10.49 -40.29
C GLU A 91 -14.46 9.55 -41.46
N GLN A 92 -13.92 8.34 -41.47
CA GLN A 92 -14.27 7.32 -42.47
C GLN A 92 -15.75 6.94 -42.40
N LEU A 93 -16.30 6.73 -41.20
CA LEU A 93 -17.73 6.47 -41.00
C LEU A 93 -18.60 7.64 -41.48
N TYR A 94 -18.21 8.89 -41.20
CA TYR A 94 -18.91 10.07 -41.70
C TYR A 94 -18.88 10.15 -43.23
N ARG A 95 -17.73 9.90 -43.86
CA ARG A 95 -17.58 9.87 -45.32
C ARG A 95 -18.42 8.76 -45.97
N LEU A 96 -18.50 7.58 -45.34
CA LEU A 96 -19.34 6.47 -45.81
C LEU A 96 -20.84 6.75 -45.62
N ARG A 97 -21.22 7.44 -44.53
CA ARG A 97 -22.61 7.75 -44.22
C ARG A 97 -23.18 8.89 -45.08
N PHE A 98 -22.35 9.81 -45.55
CA PHE A 98 -22.78 10.97 -46.35
C PHE A 98 -21.85 11.19 -47.56
N PRO A 99 -22.12 10.56 -48.72
CA PRO A 99 -21.37 10.84 -49.95
C PRO A 99 -21.80 12.20 -50.53
N THR A 100 -21.05 13.24 -50.14
CA THR A 100 -20.89 14.59 -50.71
C THR A 100 -22.15 15.38 -51.15
N GLN A 101 -22.41 16.51 -50.47
CA GLN A 101 -22.69 17.78 -51.15
C GLN A 101 -21.80 18.90 -50.56
N ASN A 102 -20.83 19.33 -51.37
CA ASN A 102 -20.19 20.65 -51.52
C ASN A 102 -20.62 21.81 -50.60
N THR A 103 -19.65 22.57 -50.07
CA THR A 103 -19.36 24.00 -50.43
C THR A 103 -18.23 24.58 -49.56
N SER A 104 -17.33 25.29 -50.24
CA SER A 104 -16.27 26.18 -49.76
C SER A 104 -16.64 27.06 -48.56
N TYR A 105 -15.73 27.24 -47.58
CA TYR A 105 -15.69 28.49 -46.81
C TYR A 105 -14.26 28.93 -46.51
N SER A 106 -14.05 30.19 -46.91
CA SER A 106 -12.89 31.05 -46.80
C SER A 106 -12.62 31.50 -45.35
N SER A 107 -11.37 31.88 -45.14
CA SER A 107 -10.83 32.85 -44.17
C SER A 107 -11.82 33.92 -43.66
N TYR A 108 -11.77 34.19 -42.37
CA TYR A 108 -12.12 35.44 -41.67
C TYR A 108 -11.21 35.49 -40.43
N GLU A 109 -10.19 36.34 -40.38
CA GLU A 109 -10.23 37.78 -40.07
C GLU A 109 -10.82 38.08 -38.68
N LYS A 110 -10.01 38.79 -37.89
CA LYS A 110 -10.26 39.20 -36.51
C LYS A 110 -11.31 40.32 -36.46
N GLU A 111 -11.81 40.54 -35.25
CA GLU A 111 -12.48 41.76 -34.77
C GLU A 111 -14.03 41.77 -34.83
N SER A 112 -14.66 41.07 -33.88
CA SER A 112 -15.78 41.66 -33.14
C SER A 112 -15.77 41.18 -31.69
N ILE A 113 -15.68 42.17 -30.81
CA ILE A 113 -15.85 42.10 -29.37
C ILE A 113 -17.31 41.73 -29.09
N ALA A 114 -17.51 40.98 -27.99
CA ALA A 114 -18.80 40.59 -27.42
C ALA A 114 -19.55 39.44 -28.12
N THR A 115 -19.06 38.20 -27.97
CA THR A 115 -19.84 36.94 -27.86
C THR A 115 -18.90 35.72 -27.82
N LYS A 116 -17.90 35.74 -26.95
CA LYS A 116 -17.10 34.53 -26.62
C LYS A 116 -16.68 34.46 -25.15
N ASN A 117 -17.31 35.28 -24.32
CA ASN A 117 -16.97 35.45 -22.91
C ASN A 117 -17.63 34.40 -22.00
N GLU A 118 -18.72 33.75 -22.45
CA GLU A 118 -19.46 32.84 -21.58
C GLU A 118 -18.73 31.50 -21.37
N ASN A 119 -18.07 30.97 -22.40
CA ASN A 119 -17.36 29.70 -22.30
C ASN A 119 -16.01 29.85 -21.57
N SER A 120 -15.31 30.97 -21.76
CA SER A 120 -14.09 31.27 -21.00
C SER A 120 -14.42 31.53 -19.53
N ALA A 121 -15.49 32.28 -19.24
CA ALA A 121 -15.96 32.47 -17.87
C ALA A 121 -16.42 31.16 -17.23
N PHE A 122 -17.11 30.28 -17.94
CA PHE A 122 -17.51 28.98 -17.40
C PHE A 122 -16.29 28.10 -17.09
N THR A 123 -15.33 28.00 -18.01
CA THR A 123 -14.10 27.23 -17.78
C THR A 123 -13.23 27.80 -16.66
N THR A 124 -13.11 29.12 -16.53
CA THR A 124 -12.37 29.73 -15.41
C THR A 124 -13.13 29.58 -14.09
N ASN A 125 -14.47 29.65 -14.09
CA ASN A 125 -15.27 29.38 -12.89
C ASN A 125 -15.16 27.92 -12.45
N THR A 126 -15.20 26.95 -13.37
CA THR A 126 -14.96 25.53 -13.04
C THR A 126 -13.57 25.32 -12.46
N PHE A 127 -12.54 25.90 -13.08
CA PHE A 127 -11.16 25.76 -12.59
C PHE A 127 -10.94 26.47 -11.24
N ILE A 128 -11.58 27.62 -11.01
CA ILE A 128 -11.58 28.31 -9.72
C ILE A 128 -12.27 27.46 -8.65
N MET A 129 -13.37 26.79 -9.01
CA MET A 129 -14.04 25.84 -8.12
C MET A 129 -13.13 24.65 -7.79
N GLU A 130 -12.45 24.08 -8.79
CA GLU A 130 -11.51 22.98 -8.59
C GLU A 130 -10.33 23.41 -7.70
N ILE A 131 -9.72 24.57 -7.96
CA ILE A 131 -8.65 25.13 -7.11
C ILE A 131 -9.14 25.35 -5.68
N LYS A 132 -10.36 25.85 -5.50
CA LYS A 132 -10.96 26.02 -4.17
C LYS A 132 -11.13 24.67 -3.47
N THR A 133 -11.67 23.66 -4.17
CA THR A 133 -11.84 22.31 -3.61
C THR A 133 -10.50 21.63 -3.30
N MET A 134 -9.48 21.84 -4.13
CA MET A 134 -8.13 21.33 -3.86
C MET A 134 -7.51 22.04 -2.66
N ARG A 135 -7.68 23.36 -2.52
CA ARG A 135 -7.20 24.09 -1.33
C ARG A 135 -7.89 23.63 -0.06
N GLU A 136 -9.21 23.40 -0.09
CA GLU A 136 -9.96 22.85 1.04
C GLU A 136 -9.48 21.44 1.39
N LYS A 137 -9.24 20.58 0.39
CA LYS A 137 -8.65 19.26 0.61
C LYS A 137 -7.24 19.34 1.20
N ILE A 138 -6.39 20.23 0.70
CA ILE A 138 -5.03 20.43 1.22
C ILE A 138 -5.09 20.90 2.67
N ALA A 139 -5.96 21.86 3.00
CA ALA A 139 -6.16 22.32 4.37
C ALA A 139 -6.71 21.21 5.28
N TYR A 140 -7.65 20.41 4.78
CA TYR A 140 -8.19 19.24 5.48
C TYR A 140 -7.10 18.21 5.79
N TYR A 141 -6.27 17.85 4.81
CA TYR A 141 -5.16 16.93 5.03
C TYR A 141 -4.07 17.52 5.93
N GLN A 142 -3.78 18.82 5.82
CA GLN A 142 -2.83 19.49 6.70
C GLN A 142 -3.31 19.50 8.16
N GLN A 143 -4.61 19.75 8.39
CA GLN A 143 -5.22 19.65 9.70
C GLN A 143 -5.17 18.21 10.23
N HIS A 144 -5.50 17.21 9.40
CA HIS A 144 -5.42 15.80 9.78
C HIS A 144 -3.99 15.36 10.13
N LEU A 145 -2.99 15.84 9.38
CA LEU A 145 -1.58 15.56 9.68
C LEU A 145 -1.12 16.25 10.97
N GLN A 146 -1.65 17.42 11.28
CA GLN A 146 -1.37 18.12 12.54
C GLN A 146 -2.05 17.44 13.73
N GLU A 147 -3.27 16.92 13.55
CA GLU A 147 -3.99 16.11 14.53
C GLU A 147 -3.24 14.80 14.82
N ILE A 148 -2.75 14.11 13.80
CA ILE A 148 -1.89 12.91 13.93
C ILE A 148 -0.57 13.23 14.65
N GLN A 149 -0.02 14.45 14.48
CA GLN A 149 1.22 14.86 15.13
C GLN A 149 1.01 15.22 16.61
N THR A 150 -0.18 15.71 16.99
CA THR A 150 -0.57 15.92 18.39
C THR A 150 -1.06 14.65 19.09
N ASP A 151 -1.62 13.70 18.34
CA ASP A 151 -2.15 12.41 18.82
C ASP A 151 -1.10 11.30 18.93
N LYS A 152 0.15 11.68 19.25
CA LYS A 152 1.21 10.72 19.62
C LYS A 152 1.03 10.18 21.06
N LEU A 153 -0.13 10.39 21.67
CA LEU A 153 -0.40 10.01 23.07
C LEU A 153 -1.26 8.76 23.27
N ASP A 154 -1.87 8.16 22.24
CA ASP A 154 -2.66 6.92 22.40
C ASP A 154 -2.29 5.82 21.38
N ALA A 155 -1.22 5.09 21.68
CA ALA A 155 -0.81 3.89 20.93
C ALA A 155 -1.91 2.81 20.86
N THR A 156 -2.85 2.81 21.80
CA THR A 156 -3.98 1.86 21.86
C THR A 156 -5.04 2.13 20.79
N SER A 157 -5.36 3.40 20.52
CA SER A 157 -6.36 3.79 19.51
C SER A 157 -5.86 3.49 18.10
N ASN A 158 -4.58 3.73 17.84
CA ASN A 158 -3.93 3.38 16.58
C ASN A 158 -3.91 1.87 16.35
N HIS A 159 -3.61 1.07 17.38
CA HIS A 159 -3.69 -0.40 17.28
C HIS A 159 -5.10 -0.87 16.93
N LYS A 160 -6.14 -0.30 17.55
CA LYS A 160 -7.53 -0.63 17.26
C LYS A 160 -7.93 -0.30 15.82
N LEU A 161 -7.54 0.88 15.32
CA LEU A 161 -7.81 1.27 13.92
C LEU A 161 -7.05 0.39 12.92
N LEU A 162 -5.80 0.03 13.22
CA LEU A 162 -5.03 -0.90 12.39
C LEU A 162 -5.63 -2.30 12.38
N ASP A 163 -6.15 -2.78 13.52
CA ASP A 163 -6.85 -4.05 13.60
C ASP A 163 -8.16 -4.02 12.81
N GLU A 164 -8.91 -2.92 12.85
CA GLU A 164 -10.13 -2.73 12.06
C GLU A 164 -9.85 -2.69 10.55
N LEU A 165 -8.86 -1.92 10.12
CA LEU A 165 -8.39 -1.91 8.71
C LEU A 165 -7.88 -3.28 8.27
N ARG A 166 -7.20 -4.01 9.15
CA ARG A 166 -6.73 -5.37 8.89
C ARG A 166 -7.92 -6.33 8.69
N GLU A 167 -8.99 -6.17 9.44
CA GLU A 167 -10.20 -6.97 9.27
C GLU A 167 -10.96 -6.62 7.99
N GLU A 168 -11.08 -5.35 7.64
CA GLU A 168 -11.69 -4.90 6.38
C GLU A 168 -10.91 -5.41 5.16
N THR A 169 -9.58 -5.29 5.18
CA THR A 169 -8.72 -5.77 4.09
C THR A 169 -8.79 -7.28 3.92
N LYS A 170 -8.88 -8.06 5.02
CA LYS A 170 -9.15 -9.50 4.96
C LYS A 170 -10.51 -9.80 4.33
N GLU A 171 -11.54 -9.04 4.67
CA GLU A 171 -12.89 -9.26 4.13
C GLU A 171 -12.97 -8.95 2.62
N LEU A 172 -12.32 -7.86 2.19
CA LEU A 172 -12.21 -7.50 0.78
C LEU A 172 -11.39 -8.52 -0.01
N ALA A 173 -10.22 -8.92 0.50
CA ALA A 173 -9.38 -9.94 -0.10
C ALA A 173 -10.13 -11.28 -0.21
N ALA A 174 -10.89 -11.66 0.83
CA ALA A 174 -11.68 -12.88 0.80
C ALA A 174 -12.77 -12.84 -0.27
N THR A 175 -13.44 -11.69 -0.41
CA THR A 175 -14.49 -11.49 -1.40
C THR A 175 -13.95 -11.54 -2.83
N LEU A 176 -12.83 -10.86 -3.09
CA LEU A 176 -12.17 -10.89 -4.39
C LEU A 176 -11.63 -12.28 -4.73
N ALA A 177 -10.94 -12.94 -3.81
CA ALA A 177 -10.41 -14.28 -4.03
C ALA A 177 -11.52 -15.31 -4.26
N ALA A 178 -12.63 -15.22 -3.53
CA ALA A 178 -13.80 -16.07 -3.76
C ALA A 178 -14.41 -15.83 -5.14
N GLN A 179 -14.48 -14.59 -5.61
CA GLN A 179 -14.98 -14.27 -6.94
C GLN A 179 -14.05 -14.80 -8.04
N ILE A 180 -12.74 -14.67 -7.87
CA ILE A 180 -11.74 -15.20 -8.81
C ILE A 180 -11.85 -16.73 -8.86
N ALA A 181 -11.89 -17.41 -7.71
CA ALA A 181 -12.02 -18.86 -7.64
C ALA A 181 -13.29 -19.37 -8.33
N LEU A 182 -14.43 -18.67 -8.16
CA LEU A 182 -15.68 -19.01 -8.84
C LEU A 182 -15.61 -18.78 -10.36
N GLN A 183 -14.86 -17.77 -10.80
CA GLN A 183 -14.68 -17.47 -12.22
C GLN A 183 -13.69 -18.41 -12.91
N GLU A 184 -12.66 -18.87 -12.19
CA GLU A 184 -11.68 -19.86 -12.65
C GLU A 184 -12.23 -21.30 -12.60
N GLY A 185 -13.26 -21.55 -11.78
CA GLY A 185 -13.89 -22.87 -11.66
C GLY A 185 -13.21 -23.80 -10.66
N GLU A 186 -13.55 -25.08 -10.71
CA GLU A 186 -13.08 -26.08 -9.72
C GLU A 186 -11.55 -26.25 -9.75
N ASP A 187 -10.88 -26.01 -10.89
CA ASP A 187 -9.43 -26.12 -11.09
C ASP A 187 -8.62 -24.89 -10.60
N SER A 188 -9.25 -23.90 -9.96
CA SER A 188 -8.55 -22.74 -9.43
C SER A 188 -7.49 -23.13 -8.39
N PRO A 189 -6.24 -22.62 -8.50
CA PRO A 189 -5.23 -22.79 -7.46
C PRO A 189 -5.71 -22.32 -6.08
N ILE A 190 -6.62 -21.35 -6.03
CA ILE A 190 -7.20 -20.83 -4.79
C ILE A 190 -7.96 -21.93 -4.05
N ASN A 191 -8.68 -22.82 -4.75
CA ASN A 191 -9.42 -23.92 -4.13
C ASN A 191 -8.48 -24.94 -3.47
N THR A 192 -7.30 -25.18 -4.05
CA THR A 192 -6.29 -26.08 -3.47
C THR A 192 -5.63 -25.46 -2.24
N LEU A 193 -5.31 -24.17 -2.29
CA LEU A 193 -4.66 -23.45 -1.20
C LEU A 193 -5.57 -23.32 0.02
N ILE A 194 -6.86 -23.06 -0.20
CA ILE A 194 -7.80 -22.95 0.92
C ILE A 194 -8.12 -24.30 1.56
N GLN A 195 -7.89 -25.45 0.93
CA GLN A 195 -8.15 -26.77 1.56
C GLN A 195 -7.15 -27.09 2.67
N ASN A 196 -5.92 -26.59 2.58
CA ASN A 196 -4.84 -26.94 3.50
C ASN A 196 -4.82 -26.11 4.81
N SER A 197 -5.67 -25.08 4.95
CA SER A 197 -5.65 -24.22 6.13
C SER A 197 -6.55 -24.72 7.27
N GLN A 198 -5.98 -24.83 8.48
CA GLN A 198 -6.63 -25.36 9.69
C GLN A 198 -7.24 -24.28 10.60
N SER A 199 -6.93 -23.00 10.40
CA SER A 199 -7.37 -21.91 11.29
C SER A 199 -8.78 -21.40 10.94
N LYS A 200 -9.65 -21.30 11.96
CA LYS A 200 -11.06 -20.92 11.80
C LYS A 200 -11.27 -19.44 11.47
N GLU A 201 -10.34 -18.57 11.85
CA GLU A 201 -10.41 -17.11 11.67
C GLU A 201 -9.53 -16.58 10.54
N ASP A 202 -8.82 -17.48 9.87
CA ASP A 202 -7.91 -17.13 8.78
C ASP A 202 -8.65 -16.78 7.47
N LEU A 203 -7.96 -16.05 6.61
CA LEU A 203 -8.47 -15.58 5.32
C LEU A 203 -9.04 -16.73 4.47
N ALA A 204 -8.35 -17.86 4.44
CA ALA A 204 -8.78 -19.04 3.70
C ALA A 204 -10.14 -19.60 4.19
N SER A 205 -10.43 -19.52 5.49
CA SER A 205 -11.74 -19.91 6.04
C SER A 205 -12.85 -18.98 5.57
N ARG A 206 -12.58 -17.68 5.51
CA ARG A 206 -13.54 -16.69 4.98
C ARG A 206 -13.78 -16.88 3.48
N ILE A 207 -12.73 -17.15 2.70
CA ILE A 207 -12.83 -17.46 1.27
C ILE A 207 -13.74 -18.69 1.06
N ARG A 208 -13.48 -19.80 1.78
CA ARG A 208 -14.33 -21.02 1.73
C ARG A 208 -15.79 -20.69 2.01
N LYS A 209 -16.07 -19.96 3.11
CA LYS A 209 -17.44 -19.57 3.49
C LYS A 209 -18.13 -18.73 2.41
N LYS A 210 -17.42 -17.79 1.78
CA LYS A 210 -17.95 -16.93 0.70
C LYS A 210 -18.23 -17.73 -0.57
N ILE A 211 -17.33 -18.63 -0.97
CA ILE A 211 -17.51 -19.54 -2.12
C ILE A 211 -18.74 -20.42 -1.90
N THR A 212 -18.86 -21.07 -0.73
CA THR A 212 -20.02 -21.93 -0.42
C THR A 212 -21.33 -21.15 -0.37
N CYS A 213 -21.32 -19.94 0.19
CA CYS A 213 -22.50 -19.08 0.26
C CYS A 213 -23.00 -18.71 -1.15
N LYS A 214 -22.07 -18.26 -2.01
CA LYS A 214 -22.41 -17.82 -3.37
C LYS A 214 -22.81 -18.98 -4.30
N LYS A 215 -22.22 -20.17 -4.12
CA LYS A 215 -22.64 -21.41 -4.81
C LYS A 215 -24.08 -21.79 -4.44
N ASN A 216 -24.46 -21.65 -3.17
CA ASN A 216 -25.83 -21.94 -2.71
C ASN A 216 -26.85 -20.91 -3.22
N THR A 217 -26.48 -19.62 -3.28
CA THR A 217 -27.36 -18.56 -3.84
C THR A 217 -27.56 -18.68 -5.35
N SER A 218 -26.65 -19.33 -6.09
CA SER A 218 -26.80 -19.58 -7.53
C SER A 218 -27.64 -20.82 -7.86
N LEU A 219 -28.01 -21.64 -6.87
CA LEU A 219 -28.77 -22.89 -7.03
C LEU A 219 -30.24 -22.78 -6.59
N THR A 220 -30.66 -21.59 -6.13
CA THR A 220 -32.05 -21.21 -5.82
C THR A 220 -32.52 -20.15 -6.81
#